data_AF-A0A955HA61-F1
#
_entry.id   AF-A0A955HA61-F1
#
_cell.length_a   1.000
_cell.length_b   1.000
_cell.length_c   1.000
_cell.angle_alpha   90.00
_cell.angle_beta   90.00
_cell.angle_gamma   90.00
#
_symmetry.space_group_name_H-M   'P 1'
#
loop_
_entity.id
_entity.type
_entity.pdbx_description
1 polymer ?
#
loop_
_entity_poly.entity_id
_entity_poly.type
_entity_poly.pdbx_seq_one_letter_code
_entity_poly.pdbx_strand_id
1 'polypeptide(L)'
;MASPNKKKTTKTSWEEDQTFEGGKIIVRGARTHNLKDITVEMPRGKMIAITGPSGSGKSSLAFDTIFAEGQRRYVESLSPYARQFLNKMQKPDVDEISGLSPAISIDQKSASRNPRSTVATITEIYDYLRIVYARIGQPYCLDVDVRIQKLSQDEILGIVLKSIEDSEVKTATKKQTEKVMGIEVSK
;
A
#
# COMPACT_ATOMS: atom_id res chain seq x y z
N MET A 1 -23.08 11.03 51.58
CA MET A 1 -23.32 9.73 50.89
C MET A 1 -23.53 10.03 49.42
N ALA A 2 -22.56 9.73 48.57
CA ALA A 2 -22.64 10.00 47.13
C ALA A 2 -23.52 8.93 46.47
N SER A 3 -24.59 9.37 45.80
CA SER A 3 -25.49 8.50 45.04
C SER A 3 -24.71 7.73 43.96
N PRO A 4 -24.98 6.43 43.76
CA PRO A 4 -24.32 5.64 42.73
C PRO A 4 -24.66 6.19 41.34
N ASN A 5 -23.61 6.49 40.58
CA ASN A 5 -23.66 7.02 39.22
C ASN A 5 -24.43 6.05 38.32
N LYS A 6 -25.63 6.43 37.85
CA LYS A 6 -26.42 5.61 36.91
C LYS A 6 -25.59 5.37 35.65
N LYS A 7 -25.14 4.13 35.43
CA LYS A 7 -24.46 3.71 34.19
C LYS A 7 -25.33 4.09 33.01
N LYS A 8 -24.86 5.00 32.16
CA LYS A 8 -25.54 5.41 30.93
C LYS A 8 -25.48 4.24 29.94
N THR A 9 -26.50 3.40 29.96
CA THR A 9 -26.72 2.41 28.91
C THR A 9 -27.36 3.12 27.73
N THR A 10 -26.58 3.40 26.69
CA THR A 10 -27.14 3.83 25.41
C THR A 10 -27.79 2.60 24.78
N LYS A 11 -29.06 2.34 25.12
CA LYS A 11 -29.83 1.24 24.52
C LYS A 11 -30.14 1.61 23.07
N THR A 12 -29.38 1.06 22.14
CA THR A 12 -29.75 1.06 20.72
C THR A 12 -30.72 -0.09 20.50
N SER A 13 -32.02 0.21 20.42
CA SER A 13 -33.03 -0.77 20.02
C SER A 13 -32.97 -0.94 18.50
N TRP A 14 -32.62 -2.13 18.05
CA TRP A 14 -32.70 -2.52 16.64
C TRP A 14 -34.03 -3.25 16.43
N GLU A 15 -34.78 -2.92 15.38
CA GLU A 15 -36.02 -3.63 15.05
C GLU A 15 -35.75 -5.13 14.88
N GLU A 16 -36.55 -5.97 15.55
CA GLU A 16 -36.37 -7.43 15.62
C GLU A 16 -36.74 -8.15 14.31
N ASP A 17 -37.36 -7.45 13.36
CA ASP A 17 -37.91 -8.02 12.11
C ASP A 17 -36.86 -8.29 11.02
N GLN A 18 -35.57 -8.14 11.36
CA GLN A 18 -34.46 -8.54 10.49
C GLN A 18 -33.77 -9.74 11.14
N THR A 19 -33.96 -10.93 10.57
CA THR A 19 -33.13 -12.10 10.89
C THR A 19 -31.66 -11.73 10.71
N PHE A 20 -30.95 -11.46 11.82
CA PHE A 20 -29.53 -11.15 11.81
C PHE A 20 -28.74 -12.44 11.58
N GLU A 21 -28.63 -12.88 10.33
CA GLU A 21 -27.91 -14.10 9.94
C GLU A 21 -26.45 -14.10 10.44
N GLY A 22 -25.87 -12.93 10.77
CA GLY A 22 -24.49 -12.77 11.23
C GLY A 22 -24.25 -12.59 12.73
N GLY A 23 -25.30 -12.50 13.57
CA GLY A 23 -25.18 -12.22 15.01
C GLY A 23 -24.96 -10.74 15.36
N LYS A 24 -24.42 -10.45 16.56
CA LYS A 24 -24.19 -9.09 17.09
C LYS A 24 -22.72 -8.87 17.46
N ILE A 25 -22.24 -7.64 17.29
CA ILE A 25 -21.00 -7.11 17.87
C ILE A 25 -21.38 -6.39 19.16
N ILE A 26 -20.79 -6.81 20.28
CA ILE A 26 -21.09 -6.25 21.60
C ILE A 26 -19.79 -5.69 22.17
N VAL A 27 -19.81 -4.41 22.55
CA VAL A 27 -18.71 -3.72 23.22
C VAL A 27 -19.18 -3.35 24.63
N ARG A 28 -18.51 -3.84 25.67
CA ARG A 28 -18.86 -3.60 27.08
C ARG A 28 -17.76 -2.82 27.79
N GLY A 29 -18.16 -1.76 28.48
CA GLY A 29 -17.28 -0.97 29.35
C GLY A 29 -16.12 -0.30 28.61
N ALA A 30 -16.36 0.26 27.43
CA ALA A 30 -15.31 0.96 26.70
C ALA A 30 -14.96 2.29 27.37
N ARG A 31 -13.67 2.47 27.67
CA ARG A 31 -13.09 3.62 28.39
C ARG A 31 -11.86 4.21 27.68
N THR A 32 -11.61 3.80 26.45
CA THR A 32 -10.48 4.31 25.65
C THR A 32 -10.63 5.83 25.43
N HIS A 33 -9.56 6.59 25.73
CA HIS A 33 -9.55 8.05 25.70
C HIS A 33 -10.63 8.71 26.58
N ASN A 34 -11.62 9.36 25.97
CA ASN A 34 -12.67 10.11 26.68
C ASN A 34 -14.00 9.34 26.78
N LEU A 35 -14.01 8.06 26.40
CA LEU A 35 -15.18 7.19 26.55
C LEU A 35 -15.51 6.97 28.03
N LYS A 36 -16.79 7.03 28.38
CA LYS A 36 -17.28 7.01 29.76
C LYS A 36 -17.94 5.69 30.13
N ASP A 37 -17.18 4.60 30.10
CA ASP A 37 -17.64 3.24 30.42
C ASP A 37 -18.87 2.82 29.59
N ILE A 38 -18.79 3.03 28.28
CA ILE A 38 -19.96 2.84 27.39
C ILE A 38 -20.14 1.37 27.02
N THR A 39 -21.40 0.96 26.89
CA THR A 39 -21.79 -0.34 26.35
C THR A 39 -22.65 -0.14 25.13
N VAL A 40 -22.29 -0.78 24.02
CA VAL A 40 -22.95 -0.63 22.71
C VAL A 40 -23.13 -2.00 22.06
N GLU A 41 -24.31 -2.23 21.49
CA GLU A 41 -24.61 -3.40 20.67
C GLU A 41 -24.89 -2.99 19.22
N MET A 42 -24.30 -3.73 18.29
CA MET A 42 -24.32 -3.44 16.86
C MET A 42 -24.63 -4.72 16.07
N PRO A 43 -25.52 -4.68 15.07
CA PRO A 43 -25.80 -5.85 14.25
C PRO A 43 -24.63 -6.16 13.32
N ARG A 44 -24.20 -7.41 13.26
CA ARG A 44 -23.12 -7.82 12.35
C ARG A 44 -23.64 -7.92 10.91
N GLY A 45 -22.77 -7.64 9.94
CA GLY A 45 -23.11 -7.71 8.52
C GLY A 45 -23.97 -6.53 8.02
N LYS A 46 -24.00 -5.42 8.77
CA LYS A 46 -24.73 -4.21 8.41
C LYS A 46 -23.78 -3.03 8.23
N MET A 47 -24.19 -2.05 7.45
CA MET A 47 -23.53 -0.75 7.40
C MET A 47 -23.94 0.05 8.63
N ILE A 48 -22.98 0.38 9.49
CA ILE A 48 -23.22 1.08 10.75
C ILE A 48 -22.59 2.46 10.67
N ALA A 49 -23.40 3.48 10.92
CA ALA A 49 -22.94 4.86 11.04
C ALA A 49 -22.83 5.26 12.51
N ILE A 50 -21.65 5.72 12.94
CA ILE A 50 -21.42 6.30 14.27
C ILE A 50 -21.42 7.82 14.11
N THR A 51 -22.42 8.50 14.66
CA THR A 51 -22.62 9.94 14.50
C THR A 51 -22.53 10.68 15.84
N GLY A 52 -22.40 12.01 15.79
CA GLY A 52 -22.29 12.86 16.98
C GLY A 52 -21.31 14.03 16.82
N PRO A 53 -21.35 15.02 17.73
CA PRO A 53 -20.54 16.24 17.65
C PRO A 53 -19.03 15.94 17.72
N SER A 54 -18.19 16.85 17.23
CA SER A 54 -16.74 16.70 17.32
C SER A 54 -16.30 16.49 18.78
N GLY A 55 -15.32 15.61 19.00
CA GLY A 55 -14.86 15.25 20.34
C GLY A 55 -15.76 14.32 21.15
N SER A 56 -16.91 13.85 20.62
CA SER A 56 -17.82 12.95 21.35
C SER A 56 -17.32 11.51 21.58
N GLY A 57 -16.11 11.16 21.10
CA GLY A 57 -15.53 9.82 21.25
C GLY A 57 -15.83 8.84 20.11
N LYS A 58 -16.37 9.32 18.97
CA LYS A 58 -16.66 8.45 17.79
C LYS A 58 -15.42 7.71 17.30
N SER A 59 -14.33 8.46 17.06
CA SER A 59 -13.08 7.89 16.59
C SER A 59 -12.45 6.98 17.65
N SER A 60 -12.59 7.34 18.93
CA SER A 60 -12.13 6.49 20.03
C SER A 60 -12.85 5.15 20.06
N LEU A 61 -14.18 5.14 19.89
CA LEU A 61 -14.93 3.89 19.81
C LEU A 61 -14.59 3.10 18.54
N ALA A 62 -14.59 3.75 17.37
CA ALA A 62 -14.41 3.07 16.08
C ALA A 62 -12.98 2.58 15.84
N PHE A 63 -12.01 3.48 15.94
CA PHE A 63 -10.60 3.21 15.60
C PHE A 63 -9.82 2.72 16.81
N ASP A 64 -9.88 3.46 17.92
CA ASP A 64 -8.99 3.20 19.07
C ASP A 64 -9.48 2.04 19.95
N THR A 65 -10.76 1.64 19.86
CA THR A 65 -11.32 0.49 20.58
C THR A 65 -11.65 -0.68 19.64
N ILE A 66 -12.62 -0.53 18.74
CA ILE A 66 -13.14 -1.65 17.92
C ILE A 66 -12.10 -2.14 16.93
N PHE A 67 -11.54 -1.25 16.11
CA PHE A 67 -10.51 -1.61 15.13
C PHE A 67 -9.22 -2.09 15.82
N ALA A 68 -8.79 -1.40 16.86
CA ALA A 68 -7.61 -1.78 17.64
C ALA A 68 -7.70 -3.22 18.16
N GLU A 69 -8.82 -3.58 18.79
CA GLU A 69 -9.04 -4.94 19.29
C GLU A 69 -9.18 -5.97 18.16
N GLY A 70 -9.83 -5.60 17.05
CA GLY A 70 -10.04 -6.49 15.90
C GLY A 70 -8.73 -6.86 15.22
N GLN A 71 -7.85 -5.89 15.00
CA GLN A 71 -6.52 -6.15 14.46
C GLN A 71 -5.61 -6.85 15.48
N ARG A 72 -5.69 -6.51 16.78
CA ARG A 72 -4.93 -7.22 17.84
C ARG A 72 -5.26 -8.72 17.85
N ARG A 73 -6.54 -9.08 17.89
CA ARG A 73 -6.99 -10.49 17.86
C ARG A 73 -6.56 -11.23 16.60
N TYR A 74 -6.60 -10.56 15.46
CA TYR A 74 -6.13 -11.14 14.21
C TYR A 74 -4.62 -11.45 14.26
N VAL A 75 -3.80 -10.51 14.73
CA VAL A 75 -2.35 -10.73 14.90
C VAL A 75 -2.08 -11.83 15.93
N GLU A 76 -2.88 -11.91 16.99
CA GLU A 76 -2.81 -12.98 17.99
C GLU A 76 -3.25 -14.36 17.47
N SER A 77 -3.84 -14.45 16.28
CA SER A 77 -4.12 -15.74 15.62
C SER A 77 -2.94 -16.24 14.76
N LEU A 78 -1.96 -15.38 14.46
CA LEU A 78 -0.80 -15.73 13.64
C LEU A 78 0.24 -16.56 14.41
N SER A 79 1.18 -17.16 13.69
CA SER A 79 2.25 -17.96 14.28
C SER A 79 3.11 -17.15 15.28
N PRO A 80 3.68 -17.79 16.32
CA PRO A 80 4.56 -17.10 17.27
C PRO A 80 5.71 -16.35 16.60
N TYR A 81 6.24 -16.90 15.50
CA TYR A 81 7.29 -16.28 14.69
C TYR A 81 6.81 -15.00 14.00
N ALA A 82 5.63 -15.01 13.38
CA ALA A 82 5.06 -13.83 12.72
C ALA A 82 4.81 -12.68 13.72
N ARG A 83 4.40 -13.01 14.96
CA ARG A 83 4.17 -12.02 16.02
C ARG A 83 5.43 -11.26 16.45
N GLN A 84 6.63 -11.80 16.19
CA GLN A 84 7.88 -11.12 16.52
C GLN A 84 8.11 -9.87 15.64
N PHE A 85 7.60 -9.89 14.40
CA PHE A 85 7.79 -8.81 13.42
C PHE A 85 6.62 -7.84 13.35
N LEU A 86 5.53 -8.13 14.05
CA LEU A 86 4.33 -7.29 14.04
C LEU A 86 4.30 -6.42 15.29
N ASN A 87 4.07 -5.13 15.08
CA ASN A 87 3.84 -4.20 16.17
C ASN A 87 2.64 -4.67 17.00
N LYS A 88 2.88 -4.96 18.28
CA LYS A 88 1.80 -5.25 19.22
C LYS A 88 1.01 -3.96 19.41
N MET A 89 -0.19 -3.89 18.86
CA MET A 89 -1.10 -2.78 19.18
C MET A 89 -1.44 -2.82 20.67
N GLN A 90 -1.48 -1.64 21.28
CA GLN A 90 -1.87 -1.54 22.68
C GLN A 90 -3.29 -2.08 22.85
N LYS A 91 -3.49 -2.88 23.90
CA LYS A 91 -4.82 -3.38 24.23
C LYS A 91 -5.69 -2.18 24.65
N PRO A 92 -6.85 -1.95 24.02
CA PRO A 92 -7.73 -0.86 24.40
C PRO A 92 -8.31 -1.09 25.80
N ASP A 93 -8.63 0.01 26.50
CA ASP A 93 -9.34 -0.06 27.78
C ASP A 93 -10.83 -0.32 27.52
N VAL A 94 -11.19 -1.60 27.64
CA VAL A 94 -12.53 -2.16 27.45
C VAL A 94 -12.66 -3.43 28.29
N ASP A 95 -13.84 -3.70 28.86
CA ASP A 95 -14.07 -4.91 29.66
C ASP A 95 -14.15 -6.15 28.75
N GLU A 96 -14.99 -6.07 27.71
CA GLU A 96 -15.21 -7.18 26.79
C GLU A 96 -15.65 -6.67 25.42
N ILE A 97 -15.15 -7.32 24.36
CA ILE A 97 -15.72 -7.20 23.02
C ILE A 97 -16.01 -8.60 22.47
N SER A 98 -17.23 -8.86 22.01
CA SER A 98 -17.64 -10.14 21.42
C SER A 98 -18.25 -9.96 20.03
N GLY A 99 -18.22 -11.03 19.23
CA GLY A 99 -18.72 -11.01 17.84
C GLY A 99 -17.84 -10.24 16.85
N LEU A 100 -16.62 -9.84 17.25
CA LEU A 100 -15.71 -9.04 16.43
C LEU A 100 -15.02 -9.88 15.35
N SER A 101 -15.06 -9.40 14.11
CA SER A 101 -14.31 -9.98 12.98
C SER A 101 -12.93 -9.32 12.86
N PRO A 102 -11.96 -9.91 12.12
CA PRO A 102 -10.75 -9.21 11.74
C PRO A 102 -11.09 -7.85 11.13
N ALA A 103 -10.49 -6.79 11.65
CA ALA A 103 -10.85 -5.42 11.32
C ALA A 103 -9.79 -4.79 10.40
N ILE A 104 -10.27 -4.06 9.38
CA ILE A 104 -9.45 -3.24 8.49
C ILE A 104 -9.92 -1.81 8.64
N SER A 105 -8.98 -0.89 8.88
CA SER A 105 -9.26 0.53 8.92
C SER A 105 -8.95 1.15 7.57
N ILE A 106 -9.89 1.93 7.06
CA ILE A 106 -9.69 2.81 5.90
C ILE A 106 -9.83 4.23 6.45
N ASP A 107 -8.70 4.85 6.79
CA ASP A 107 -8.65 6.23 7.26
C ASP A 107 -8.13 7.17 6.15
N GLN A 108 -8.30 8.48 6.36
CA GLN A 108 -7.79 9.49 5.44
C GLN A 108 -6.31 9.82 5.67
N LYS A 109 -5.54 9.00 6.41
CA LYS A 109 -4.12 9.30 6.59
C LYS A 109 -3.45 9.30 5.22
N SER A 110 -2.76 10.40 4.93
CA SER A 110 -2.17 10.63 3.61
C SER A 110 -1.30 9.44 3.21
N ALA A 111 -1.56 8.90 2.02
CA ALA A 111 -0.65 7.96 1.39
C ALA A 111 0.77 8.55 1.42
N SER A 112 1.75 7.71 1.75
CA SER A 112 3.16 8.12 1.82
C SER A 112 3.53 8.90 0.56
N ARG A 113 4.04 10.13 0.75
CA ARG A 113 4.45 11.03 -0.34
C ARG A 113 5.80 10.59 -0.90
N ASN A 114 5.83 9.43 -1.54
CA ASN A 114 6.98 9.00 -2.32
C ASN A 114 6.80 9.45 -3.77
N PRO A 115 7.73 10.24 -4.35
CA PRO A 115 7.63 10.71 -5.73
C PRO A 115 7.61 9.56 -6.77
N ARG A 116 8.02 8.34 -6.40
CA ARG A 116 7.94 7.16 -7.26
C ARG A 116 6.63 6.38 -7.12
N SER A 117 5.76 6.77 -6.18
CA SER A 117 4.46 6.15 -6.00
C SER A 117 3.40 6.84 -6.85
N THR A 118 2.73 6.05 -7.69
CA THR A 118 1.60 6.45 -8.52
C THR A 118 0.35 5.63 -8.14
N VAL A 119 -0.82 6.03 -8.65
CA VAL A 119 -2.06 5.26 -8.48
C VAL A 119 -1.88 3.80 -8.95
N ALA A 120 -1.18 3.59 -10.07
CA ALA A 120 -0.94 2.26 -10.63
C ALA A 120 -0.05 1.39 -9.74
N THR A 121 0.91 1.99 -9.01
CA THR A 121 1.74 1.24 -8.05
C THR A 121 1.03 0.95 -6.74
N ILE A 122 0.13 1.84 -6.29
CA ILE A 122 -0.64 1.65 -5.04
C ILE A 122 -1.72 0.56 -5.21
N THR A 123 -2.32 0.50 -6.39
CA THR A 123 -3.33 -0.49 -6.75
C THR A 123 -2.74 -1.79 -7.30
N GLU A 124 -1.41 -1.90 -7.35
CA GLU A 124 -0.65 -3.02 -7.94
C GLU A 124 -0.91 -3.28 -9.44
N ILE A 125 -1.76 -2.48 -10.10
CA ILE A 125 -2.04 -2.55 -11.54
C ILE A 125 -0.74 -2.47 -12.36
N TYR A 126 0.21 -1.64 -11.93
CA TYR A 126 1.50 -1.52 -12.61
C TYR A 126 2.28 -2.85 -12.65
N ASP A 127 2.19 -3.67 -11.61
CA ASP A 127 2.87 -4.96 -11.57
C ASP A 127 2.26 -5.96 -12.56
N TYR A 128 0.94 -5.96 -12.70
CA TYR A 128 0.27 -6.72 -13.75
C TYR A 128 0.68 -6.23 -15.14
N LEU A 129 0.71 -4.91 -15.36
CA LEU A 129 1.14 -4.33 -16.63
C LEU A 129 2.58 -4.75 -16.96
N ARG A 130 3.50 -4.74 -15.99
CA ARG A 130 4.89 -5.19 -16.21
C ARG A 130 4.95 -6.63 -16.69
N ILE A 131 4.15 -7.52 -16.10
CA ILE A 131 4.07 -8.93 -16.54
C ILE A 131 3.56 -9.01 -17.98
N VAL A 132 2.49 -8.27 -18.30
CA VAL A 132 1.92 -8.22 -19.65
C VAL A 132 2.97 -7.73 -20.67
N TYR A 133 3.58 -6.57 -20.44
CA TYR A 133 4.59 -6.03 -21.35
C TYR A 133 5.85 -6.90 -21.45
N ALA A 134 6.26 -7.58 -20.38
CA ALA A 134 7.39 -8.51 -20.44
C ALA A 134 7.06 -9.79 -21.23
N ARG A 135 5.82 -10.26 -21.17
CA ARG A 135 5.38 -11.51 -21.81
C ARG A 135 5.04 -11.35 -23.29
N ILE A 136 4.35 -10.26 -23.64
CA ILE A 136 3.81 -10.05 -25.00
C ILE A 136 4.28 -8.77 -25.67
N GLY A 137 4.96 -7.89 -24.94
CA GLY A 137 5.49 -6.64 -25.49
C GLY A 137 6.56 -6.91 -26.54
N GLN A 138 6.44 -6.26 -27.69
CA GLN A 138 7.44 -6.30 -28.74
C GLN A 138 8.37 -5.09 -28.56
N PRO A 139 9.68 -5.30 -28.29
CA PRO A 139 10.62 -4.19 -28.12
C PRO A 139 11.01 -3.57 -29.46
N TYR A 140 11.12 -2.25 -29.49
CA TYR A 140 11.56 -1.45 -30.64
C TYR A 140 12.75 -0.56 -30.24
N CYS A 141 13.63 -0.28 -31.20
CA CYS A 141 14.72 0.68 -31.04
C CYS A 141 14.16 2.11 -31.03
N LEU A 142 14.63 2.94 -30.09
CA LEU A 142 14.12 4.31 -29.91
C LEU A 142 14.55 5.30 -31.01
N ASP A 143 15.71 5.05 -31.63
CA ASP A 143 16.29 6.00 -32.60
C ASP A 143 15.79 5.77 -34.03
N VAL A 144 15.53 4.51 -34.39
CA VAL A 144 15.22 4.08 -35.76
C VAL A 144 13.90 3.32 -35.90
N ASP A 145 13.16 3.14 -34.80
CA ASP A 145 11.84 2.49 -34.75
C ASP A 145 11.78 1.08 -35.39
N VAL A 146 12.89 0.34 -35.30
CA VAL A 146 12.96 -1.05 -35.78
C VAL A 146 12.77 -2.03 -34.62
N ARG A 147 12.05 -3.13 -34.88
CA ARG A 147 11.84 -4.19 -33.89
C ARG A 147 13.18 -4.82 -33.47
N ILE A 148 13.43 -4.93 -32.18
CA ILE A 148 14.63 -5.58 -31.64
C ILE A 148 14.52 -7.09 -31.85
N GLN A 149 15.58 -7.68 -32.40
CA GLN A 149 15.71 -9.10 -32.68
C GLN A 149 16.94 -9.67 -31.98
N LYS A 150 17.03 -11.00 -31.90
CA LYS A 150 18.24 -11.66 -31.40
C LYS A 150 19.35 -11.52 -32.43
N LEU A 151 20.54 -11.14 -31.97
CA LEU A 151 21.75 -11.13 -32.78
C LEU A 151 22.53 -12.43 -32.57
N SER A 152 23.11 -12.93 -33.65
CA SER A 152 24.09 -14.02 -33.63
C SER A 152 25.46 -13.53 -33.15
N GLN A 153 26.33 -14.46 -32.77
CA GLN A 153 27.70 -14.11 -32.33
C GLN A 153 28.49 -13.41 -33.45
N ASP A 154 28.35 -13.86 -34.69
CA ASP A 154 29.04 -13.27 -35.84
C ASP A 154 28.55 -11.85 -36.15
N GLU A 155 27.24 -11.60 -36.03
CA GLU A 155 26.68 -10.24 -36.17
C GLU A 155 27.19 -9.31 -35.07
N ILE A 156 27.26 -9.79 -33.83
CA ILE A 156 27.81 -9.01 -32.71
C ILE A 156 29.29 -8.70 -32.97
N LEU A 157 30.09 -9.69 -33.39
CA LEU A 157 31.51 -9.51 -33.73
C LEU A 157 31.68 -8.52 -34.88
N GLY A 158 30.85 -8.62 -35.92
CA GLY A 158 30.86 -7.69 -37.05
C GLY A 158 30.55 -6.25 -36.62
N ILE A 159 29.56 -6.05 -35.74
CA ILE A 159 29.24 -4.73 -35.18
C ILE A 159 30.43 -4.17 -34.40
N VAL A 160 31.09 -4.99 -33.58
CA VAL A 160 32.26 -4.57 -32.78
C VAL A 160 33.44 -4.21 -33.67
N LEU A 161 33.81 -5.08 -34.62
CA LEU A 161 34.93 -4.82 -35.54
C LEU A 161 34.70 -3.55 -36.37
N LYS A 162 33.49 -3.38 -36.90
CA LYS A 162 33.11 -2.17 -37.65
C LYS A 162 33.22 -0.91 -36.79
N SER A 163 32.80 -0.99 -35.52
CA SER A 163 32.94 0.15 -34.59
C SER A 163 34.39 0.52 -34.28
N ILE A 164 35.29 -0.47 -34.26
CA ILE A 164 36.73 -0.27 -34.07
C ILE A 164 37.33 0.35 -35.32
N GLU A 165 37.07 -0.20 -36.51
CA GLU A 165 37.52 0.37 -37.78
C GLU A 165 37.06 1.82 -37.95
N ASP A 166 35.78 2.11 -37.73
CA ASP A 166 35.25 3.48 -37.81
C ASP A 166 35.95 4.43 -36.81
N SER A 167 36.35 3.91 -35.64
CA SER A 167 37.09 4.68 -34.64
C SER A 167 38.55 4.88 -35.03
N GLU A 168 39.23 3.86 -35.54
CA GLU A 168 40.60 3.94 -36.05
C GLU A 168 40.68 4.87 -37.26
N VAL A 169 39.72 4.78 -38.19
CA VAL A 169 39.59 5.69 -39.34
C VAL A 169 39.40 7.13 -38.88
N LYS A 170 38.52 7.39 -37.89
CA LYS A 170 38.35 8.74 -37.30
C LYS A 170 39.63 9.24 -36.63
N THR A 171 40.37 8.35 -35.96
CA THR A 171 41.62 8.72 -35.27
C THR A 171 42.75 8.98 -36.27
N ALA A 172 42.81 8.23 -37.36
CA ALA A 172 43.75 8.39 -38.45
C ALA A 172 43.47 9.64 -39.29
N THR A 173 42.21 9.93 -39.62
CA THR A 173 41.83 11.19 -40.29
C THR A 173 42.10 12.40 -39.40
N LYS A 174 41.81 12.32 -38.09
CA LYS A 174 42.14 13.38 -37.14
C LYS A 174 43.65 13.64 -37.04
N LYS A 175 44.47 12.59 -37.08
CA LYS A 175 45.95 12.68 -37.16
C LYS A 175 46.46 13.22 -38.50
N GLN A 176 45.76 12.98 -39.61
CA GLN A 176 46.12 13.54 -40.92
C GLN A 176 45.73 15.01 -41.07
N THR A 177 44.73 15.50 -40.33
CA THR A 177 44.32 16.93 -40.31
C THR A 177 45.09 17.82 -39.33
N GLU A 178 46.15 17.33 -38.67
CA GLU A 178 47.03 18.24 -37.91
C GLU A 178 47.86 19.08 -38.89
N LYS A 179 47.59 20.40 -38.92
CA LYS A 179 48.34 21.39 -39.70
C LYS A 179 49.84 21.25 -39.43
N VAL A 180 50.57 20.70 -40.37
CA VAL A 180 52.03 20.83 -40.42
C VAL A 180 52.35 22.06 -41.27
N MET A 181 52.81 23.12 -40.62
CA MET A 181 53.26 24.38 -41.25
C MET A 181 52.21 25.14 -42.09
N GLY A 182 50.96 25.17 -41.64
CA GLY A 182 49.96 26.13 -42.14
C GLY A 182 49.39 25.85 -43.53
N ILE A 183 49.69 24.70 -44.13
CA ILE A 183 49.13 24.26 -45.42
C ILE A 183 48.31 22.99 -45.17
N GLU A 184 47.05 23.01 -45.58
CA GLU A 184 46.19 21.83 -45.56
C GLU A 184 46.61 20.90 -46.70
N VAL A 185 47.15 19.73 -46.36
CA VAL A 185 47.52 18.71 -47.35
C VAL A 185 46.54 17.56 -47.21
N SER A 186 45.60 17.45 -48.16
CA SER A 186 44.89 16.18 -48.39
C SER A 186 45.88 15.21 -49.03
N LYS A 187 46.08 14.04 -48.42
CA LYS A 187 46.55 12.89 -49.19
C LYS A 187 45.41 12.31 -49.99
#